data_AF-A0A963TAQ7-F1
#
_entry.id   AF-A0A963TAQ7-F1
#
_cell.length_a   1.000
_cell.length_b   1.000
_cell.length_c   1.000
_cell.angle_alpha   90.00
_cell.angle_beta   90.00
_cell.angle_gamma   90.00
#
_symmetry.space_group_name_H-M   'P 1'
#
loop_
_entity.id
_entity.type
_entity.pdbx_description
1 polymer ?
#
loop_
_entity_poly.entity_id
_entity_poly.type
_entity_poly.pdbx_seq_one_letter_code
_entity_poly.pdbx_strand_id
1 'polypeptide(L)'
;MSRAWWSAETGFAGVSALRAAVRDGSADLADIVGACHATIERREPDVGAWIALDWDAVAAQAMALERRPDWRHLPLAGLPVAVKDIFDTV
;
A
#
# COMPACT_ATOMS: atom_id res chain seq x y z
N MET A 1 -12.66 8.11 -11.87
CA MET A 1 -11.46 8.68 -12.50
C MET A 1 -10.34 7.67 -12.36
N SER A 2 -9.91 7.03 -13.45
CA SER A 2 -8.78 6.11 -13.44
C SER A 2 -7.50 6.90 -13.14
N ARG A 3 -6.78 6.53 -12.08
CA ARG A 3 -5.45 7.09 -11.76
C ARG A 3 -4.42 6.20 -12.44
N ALA A 4 -3.32 6.76 -12.97
CA ALA A 4 -2.32 6.00 -13.73
C ALA A 4 -1.69 4.81 -12.96
N TRP A 5 -1.83 4.80 -11.63
CA TRP A 5 -1.32 3.76 -10.73
C TRP A 5 -2.40 2.79 -10.21
N TRP A 6 -3.69 2.99 -10.51
CA TRP A 6 -4.81 2.16 -10.01
C TRP A 6 -5.98 2.03 -10.99
N SER A 7 -6.42 0.78 -11.22
CA SER A 7 -7.65 0.43 -11.93
C SER A 7 -8.52 -0.49 -11.09
N ALA A 8 -9.85 -0.34 -11.17
CA ALA A 8 -10.79 -1.25 -10.51
C ALA A 8 -10.74 -2.68 -11.08
N GLU A 9 -10.30 -2.82 -12.33
CA GLU A 9 -10.30 -4.09 -13.07
C GLU A 9 -9.03 -4.90 -12.83
N THR A 10 -7.87 -4.22 -12.74
CA THR A 10 -6.55 -4.86 -12.61
C THR A 10 -5.85 -4.60 -11.28
N GLY A 11 -6.37 -3.68 -10.46
CA GLY A 11 -5.75 -3.25 -9.22
C GLY A 11 -4.60 -2.25 -9.41
N PHE A 12 -3.58 -2.34 -8.56
CA PHE A 12 -2.39 -1.49 -8.66
C PHE A 12 -1.61 -1.75 -9.95
N ALA A 13 -1.07 -0.70 -10.53
CA ALA A 13 0.04 -0.84 -11.46
C ALA A 13 1.23 -1.53 -10.75
N GLY A 14 2.11 -2.21 -11.51
CA GLY A 14 3.24 -2.94 -10.93
C GLY A 14 4.15 -2.07 -10.04
N VAL A 15 4.97 -2.72 -9.20
CA VAL A 15 5.79 -2.06 -8.16
C VAL A 15 6.54 -0.81 -8.66
N SER A 16 7.19 -0.89 -9.82
CA SER A 16 7.94 0.24 -10.41
C SER A 16 7.05 1.44 -10.73
N ALA A 17 5.83 1.20 -11.23
CA ALA A 17 4.89 2.24 -11.60
C ALA A 17 4.29 2.92 -10.35
N LEU A 18 3.88 2.13 -9.36
CA LEU A 18 3.40 2.69 -8.09
C LEU A 18 4.50 3.48 -7.37
N ARG A 19 5.74 2.96 -7.38
CA ARG A 19 6.89 3.67 -6.80
C ARG A 19 7.18 4.98 -7.50
N ALA A 20 7.07 5.02 -8.84
CA ALA A 20 7.21 6.25 -9.61
C ALA A 20 6.14 7.27 -9.21
N ALA A 21 4.88 6.85 -9.12
CA ALA A 21 3.76 7.70 -8.72
C ALA A 21 3.92 8.28 -7.30
N VAL A 22 4.44 7.50 -6.35
CA VAL A 22 4.75 8.00 -5.00
C VAL A 22 5.91 9.02 -5.04
N ARG A 23 6.91 8.78 -5.89
CA ARG A 23 8.08 9.66 -6.02
C ARG A 23 7.74 11.03 -6.58
N ASP A 24 6.89 11.05 -7.61
CA ASP A 24 6.49 12.28 -8.31
C ASP A 24 5.30 12.98 -7.66
N GLY A 25 4.65 12.34 -6.67
CA GLY A 25 3.52 12.91 -5.94
C GLY A 25 2.16 12.75 -6.63
N SER A 26 2.06 11.92 -7.68
CA SER A 26 0.77 11.59 -8.32
C SER A 26 -0.03 10.52 -7.56
N ALA A 27 0.56 9.90 -6.54
CA ALA A 27 -0.10 9.02 -5.58
C ALA A 27 0.21 9.41 -4.13
N ASP A 28 -0.85 9.60 -3.34
CA ASP A 28 -0.75 9.85 -1.91
C ASP A 28 -0.88 8.56 -1.11
N LEU A 29 -0.24 8.49 0.06
CA LEU A 29 -0.24 7.27 0.87
C LEU A 29 -1.63 6.85 1.31
N ALA A 30 -2.49 7.81 1.66
CA ALA A 30 -3.87 7.53 2.04
C ALA A 30 -4.68 6.88 0.90
N ASP A 31 -4.48 7.35 -0.34
CA ASP A 31 -5.13 6.79 -1.52
C ASP A 31 -4.65 5.35 -1.77
N ILE A 32 -3.36 5.10 -1.61
CA ILE A 32 -2.77 3.76 -1.76
C ILE A 32 -3.27 2.81 -0.67
N VAL A 33 -3.25 3.22 0.60
CA VAL A 33 -3.76 2.41 1.71
C VAL A 33 -5.24 2.09 1.50
N GLY A 34 -6.06 3.09 1.15
CA GLY A 34 -7.48 2.89 0.88
C GLY A 34 -7.75 1.92 -0.28
N ALA A 35 -7.02 2.04 -1.39
CA ALA A 35 -7.15 1.13 -2.53
C ALA A 35 -6.71 -0.30 -2.18
N CYS A 36 -5.65 -0.45 -1.37
CA CYS A 36 -5.19 -1.75 -0.89
C CYS A 36 -6.23 -2.40 0.04
N HIS A 37 -6.76 -1.63 0.99
CA HIS A 37 -7.80 -2.07 1.92
C HIS A 37 -9.05 -2.56 1.18
N ALA A 38 -9.61 -1.73 0.29
CA ALA A 38 -10.80 -2.09 -0.48
C ALA A 38 -10.59 -3.33 -1.38
N THR A 39 -9.36 -3.57 -1.83
CA THR A 39 -9.03 -4.78 -2.59
C THR A 39 -9.03 -6.03 -1.72
N ILE A 40 -8.42 -5.93 -0.54
CA ILE A 40 -8.35 -7.04 0.40
C ILE A 40 -9.76 -7.37 0.90
N GLU A 41 -10.54 -6.40 1.37
CA GLU A 41 -11.93 -6.64 1.83
C GLU A 41 -12.78 -7.34 0.76
N ARG A 42 -12.64 -6.94 -0.50
CA ARG A 42 -13.42 -7.52 -1.61
C ARG A 42 -13.01 -8.95 -1.93
N ARG A 43 -11.73 -9.30 -1.80
CA ARG A 43 -11.18 -10.58 -2.29
C ARG A 43 -10.96 -11.60 -1.18
N GLU A 44 -10.80 -11.16 0.05
CA GLU A 44 -10.44 -12.04 1.16
C GLU A 44 -11.45 -13.17 1.42
N PRO A 45 -12.78 -12.98 1.26
CA PRO A 45 -13.73 -14.08 1.39
C PRO A 45 -13.47 -15.27 0.45
N ASP A 46 -12.86 -15.02 -0.73
CA ASP A 46 -12.58 -16.04 -1.73
C ASP A 46 -11.15 -16.59 -1.61
N VAL A 47 -10.19 -15.74 -1.22
CA VAL A 47 -8.76 -16.07 -1.22
C VAL A 47 -8.31 -16.66 0.12
N GLY A 48 -8.81 -16.15 1.24
CA GLY A 48 -8.39 -16.57 2.59
C GLY A 48 -6.88 -16.42 2.82
N ALA A 49 -6.29 -15.30 2.40
CA ALA A 49 -4.84 -15.09 2.44
C ALA A 49 -4.32 -14.56 3.79
N TRP A 50 -5.15 -13.89 4.59
CA TRP A 50 -4.67 -13.11 5.74
C TRP A 50 -4.99 -13.78 7.08
N ILE A 51 -3.97 -13.90 7.93
CA ILE A 51 -4.11 -14.34 9.32
C ILE A 51 -4.23 -13.14 10.28
N ALA A 52 -3.45 -12.09 10.02
CA ALA A 52 -3.46 -10.83 10.76
C ALA A 52 -3.47 -9.65 9.80
N LEU A 53 -4.34 -8.67 10.07
CA LEU A 53 -4.45 -7.40 9.37
C LEU A 53 -4.74 -6.31 10.40
N ASP A 54 -3.87 -5.31 10.47
CA ASP A 54 -4.02 -4.16 11.37
C ASP A 54 -3.94 -2.86 10.57
N TRP A 55 -5.11 -2.28 10.28
CA TRP A 55 -5.21 -1.06 9.48
C TRP A 55 -4.78 0.19 10.26
N ASP A 56 -4.90 0.19 11.59
CA ASP A 56 -4.44 1.30 12.42
C ASP A 56 -2.91 1.36 12.43
N ALA A 57 -2.25 0.20 12.51
CA ALA A 57 -0.80 0.09 12.36
C ALA A 57 -0.33 0.58 10.98
N VAL A 58 -1.01 0.19 9.89
CA VAL A 58 -0.71 0.66 8.53
C VAL A 58 -0.84 2.18 8.43
N ALA A 59 -1.91 2.77 8.98
CA ALA A 59 -2.10 4.22 8.99
C ALA A 59 -1.00 4.93 9.78
N ALA A 60 -0.64 4.41 10.95
CA ALA A 60 0.44 4.95 11.77
C ALA A 60 1.81 4.89 11.05
N GLN A 61 2.10 3.81 10.33
CA GLN A 61 3.30 3.66 9.50
C GLN A 61 3.33 4.67 8.36
N ALA A 62 2.22 4.89 7.66
CA ALA A 62 2.12 5.89 6.60
C ALA A 62 2.40 7.31 7.14
N MET A 63 1.78 7.68 8.26
CA MET A 63 2.04 8.96 8.93
C MET A 63 3.50 9.10 9.38
N ALA A 64 4.10 8.02 9.88
CA ALA A 64 5.51 8.02 10.29
C ALA A 64 6.46 8.19 9.11
N LEU A 65 6.14 7.57 7.98
CA LEU A 65 6.88 7.73 6.74
C LEU A 65 6.84 9.18 6.27
N GLU A 66 5.66 9.81 6.20
CA GLU A 66 5.49 11.19 5.73
C GLU A 66 6.23 12.24 6.56
N ARG A 67 6.45 11.97 7.86
CA ARG A 67 7.22 12.85 8.74
C ARG A 67 8.71 12.91 8.40
N ARG A 68 9.24 11.97 7.63
CA ARG A 68 10.65 11.99 7.22
C ARG A 68 10.87 12.98 6.07
N PRO A 69 11.86 13.89 6.13
CA PRO A 69 12.08 14.88 5.06
C PRO A 69 12.34 14.27 3.67
N ASP A 70 12.95 13.09 3.62
CA ASP A 70 13.41 12.42 2.39
C ASP A 70 12.51 11.24 1.98
N TRP A 71 11.34 11.08 2.61
CA TRP A 71 10.58 9.84 2.53
C TRP A 71 10.26 9.39 1.11
N ARG A 72 9.93 10.33 0.21
CA ARG A 72 9.61 10.04 -1.20
C ARG A 72 10.79 9.51 -2.00
N HIS A 73 12.02 9.61 -1.50
CA HIS A 73 13.23 9.08 -2.14
C HIS A 73 13.63 7.70 -1.64
N LEU A 74 13.02 7.20 -0.56
CA LEU A 74 13.34 5.87 -0.03
C LEU A 74 12.96 4.77 -1.04
N PRO A 75 13.72 3.66 -1.14
CA PRO A 75 13.54 2.68 -2.21
C PRO A 75 12.13 2.12 -2.33
N LEU A 76 11.48 1.81 -1.20
CA LEU A 76 10.14 1.21 -1.13
C LEU A 76 9.08 2.12 -0.52
N ALA A 77 9.32 3.43 -0.44
CA ALA A 77 8.35 4.35 0.13
C ALA A 77 6.99 4.25 -0.56
N GLY A 78 5.94 4.13 0.26
CA GLY A 78 4.55 4.08 -0.17
C GLY A 78 4.12 2.80 -0.87
N LEU A 79 4.95 1.76 -0.89
CA LEU A 79 4.57 0.46 -1.45
C LEU A 79 3.96 -0.44 -0.35
N PRO A 80 2.72 -0.93 -0.53
CA PRO A 80 2.15 -1.93 0.37
C PRO A 80 2.93 -3.24 0.28
N VAL A 81 3.19 -3.86 1.42
CA VAL A 81 3.82 -5.19 1.52
C VAL A 81 3.07 -6.06 2.50
N ALA A 82 3.05 -7.37 2.23
CA ALA A 82 2.55 -8.39 3.13
C ALA A 82 3.72 -9.28 3.55
N VAL A 83 3.73 -9.72 4.81
CA VAL A 83 4.76 -10.62 5.34
C VAL A 83 4.12 -11.98 5.59
N LYS A 84 4.81 -13.05 5.20
CA LYS A 84 4.34 -14.42 5.49
C LYS A 84 4.38 -14.65 7.00
N ASP A 85 3.33 -15.26 7.54
CA ASP A 85 3.16 -15.54 8.99
C ASP A 85 4.06 -16.70 9.49
N ILE A 86 5.36 -16.52 9.29
CA ILE A 86 6.45 -17.34 9.82
C ILE A 86 7.58 -16.44 10.35
N PHE A 87 7.32 -15.14 10.40
CA PHE A 87 8.22 -14.10 10.87
C PHE A 87 7.49 -13.27 11.92
N ASP A 88 8.19 -12.95 13.00
CA ASP A 88 7.65 -12.03 13.99
C ASP A 88 7.57 -10.63 13.38
N THR A 89 6.38 -10.04 13.49
CA THR A 89 6.12 -8.65 13.13
C THR A 89 5.61 -7.94 14.38
N VAL A 90 6.41 -7.00 14.89
CA VAL A 90 6.16 -6.25 16.15
C VAL A 90 5.93 -4.78 15.89
#